data_AF-A0A8T4UTR8-F1
#
_entry.id   AF-A0A8T4UTR8-F1
#
_cell.length_a   1.000
_cell.length_b   1.000
_cell.length_c   1.000
_cell.angle_alpha   90.00
_cell.angle_beta   90.00
_cell.angle_gamma   90.00
#
_symmetry.space_group_name_H-M   'P 1'
#
loop_
_entity.id
_entity.type
_entity.pdbx_description
1 polymer ?
#
loop_
_entity_poly.entity_id
_entity_poly.type
_entity_poly.pdbx_seq_one_letter_code
_entity_poly.pdbx_strand_id
1 'polypeptide(L)'
;MGLIISICAVYFLLKSLEVLSNKKIGSWIALIFILFVILQILIVPMDFSASSFYLKHNSVFFWAAIWLLLFIYWHVCAIKIYFEMKDNKSKRTLVLYLLTIADASFILSAIYVLFGYFFFSVNVCTDSPSIWCTFYVLQSFLVPFLFFKLFKFKRQKDTKFMEPKEILIYLIIALFILGVLMLILPLFNCLTWKFVFG
;
A
#
# COMPACT_ATOMS: atom_id res chain seq x y z
N MET A 1 8.28 6.78 -12.22
CA MET A 1 7.16 5.99 -12.79
C MET A 1 6.67 4.88 -11.86
N GLY A 2 7.54 4.02 -11.30
CA GLY A 2 7.12 2.88 -10.47
C GLY A 2 6.22 3.23 -9.28
N LEU A 3 6.50 4.34 -8.57
CA LEU A 3 5.70 4.74 -7.41
C LEU A 3 4.27 5.19 -7.78
N ILE A 4 4.09 5.91 -8.89
CA ILE A 4 2.75 6.32 -9.37
C ILE A 4 1.94 5.09 -9.77
N ILE A 5 2.55 4.16 -10.51
CA ILE A 5 1.93 2.88 -10.88
C ILE A 5 1.53 2.12 -9.61
N SER A 6 2.39 2.12 -8.59
CA SER A 6 2.12 1.49 -7.29
C SER A 6 0.95 2.14 -6.54
N ILE A 7 0.84 3.47 -6.52
CA ILE A 7 -0.29 4.19 -5.91
C ILE A 7 -1.59 3.87 -6.65
N CYS A 8 -1.56 3.87 -7.99
CA CYS A 8 -2.69 3.47 -8.82
C CYS A 8 -3.08 2.01 -8.57
N ALA A 9 -2.11 1.12 -8.32
CA ALA A 9 -2.39 -0.27 -8.00
C ALA A 9 -3.18 -0.41 -6.69
N VAL A 10 -2.90 0.42 -5.66
CA VAL A 10 -3.68 0.42 -4.41
C VAL A 10 -5.15 0.80 -4.63
N TYR A 11 -5.45 1.67 -5.59
CA TYR A 11 -6.86 1.90 -5.99
C TYR A 11 -7.52 0.61 -6.50
N PHE A 12 -6.83 -0.13 -7.36
CA PHE A 12 -7.34 -1.42 -7.84
C PHE A 12 -7.43 -2.46 -6.72
N LEU A 13 -6.56 -2.45 -5.71
CA LEU A 13 -6.64 -3.30 -4.52
C LEU A 13 -7.88 -3.00 -3.66
N LEU A 14 -8.18 -1.72 -3.44
CA LEU A 14 -9.40 -1.31 -2.76
C LEU A 14 -10.62 -1.68 -3.59
N LYS A 15 -10.58 -1.48 -4.92
CA LYS A 15 -11.71 -1.81 -5.79
C LYS A 15 -11.97 -3.31 -5.87
N SER A 16 -10.94 -4.12 -5.96
CA SER A 16 -11.06 -5.58 -5.93
C SER A 16 -11.55 -6.07 -4.57
N LEU A 17 -11.14 -5.44 -3.46
CA LEU A 17 -11.71 -5.72 -2.14
C LEU A 17 -13.20 -5.35 -2.05
N GLU A 18 -13.64 -4.25 -2.67
CA GLU A 18 -15.08 -3.92 -2.79
C GLU A 18 -15.85 -4.99 -3.58
N VAL A 19 -15.29 -5.46 -4.70
CA VAL A 19 -15.90 -6.50 -5.53
C VAL A 19 -15.95 -7.83 -4.79
N LEU A 20 -14.88 -8.21 -4.09
CA LEU A 20 -14.77 -9.45 -3.33
C LEU A 20 -15.76 -9.46 -2.16
N SER A 21 -15.83 -8.37 -1.41
CA SER A 21 -16.71 -8.26 -0.23
C SER A 21 -18.15 -7.87 -0.59
N ASN A 22 -18.40 -7.46 -1.84
CA ASN A 22 -19.63 -6.82 -2.28
C ASN A 22 -20.04 -5.62 -1.40
N LYS A 23 -19.05 -4.89 -0.85
CA LYS A 23 -19.25 -3.70 -0.02
C LYS A 23 -18.55 -2.50 -0.64
N LYS A 24 -19.20 -1.34 -0.64
CA LYS A 24 -18.52 -0.10 -1.02
C LYS A 24 -17.72 0.41 0.18
N ILE A 25 -16.42 0.15 0.20
CA ILE A 25 -15.52 0.53 1.29
C ILE A 25 -14.95 1.95 1.13
N GLY A 26 -15.14 2.59 -0.02
CA GLY A 26 -14.68 3.96 -0.24
C GLY A 26 -13.44 4.05 -1.13
N SER A 27 -13.30 3.16 -2.13
CA SER A 27 -12.20 3.19 -3.11
C SER A 27 -12.01 4.53 -3.80
N TRP A 28 -13.04 5.39 -3.85
CA TRP A 28 -12.96 6.77 -4.36
C TRP A 28 -11.98 7.66 -3.58
N ILE A 29 -11.70 7.37 -2.30
CA ILE A 29 -10.69 8.11 -1.53
C ILE A 29 -9.30 7.96 -2.15
N ALA A 30 -8.97 6.77 -2.64
CA ALA A 30 -7.69 6.56 -3.32
C ALA A 30 -7.58 7.44 -4.58
N LEU A 31 -8.68 7.73 -5.28
CA LEU A 31 -8.67 8.65 -6.42
C LEU A 31 -8.32 10.08 -6.01
N ILE A 32 -8.78 10.54 -4.84
CA ILE A 32 -8.44 11.87 -4.31
C ILE A 32 -6.95 11.94 -4.01
N PHE A 33 -6.39 10.93 -3.36
CA PHE A 33 -4.97 10.88 -3.08
C PHE A 33 -4.12 10.78 -4.36
N ILE A 34 -4.56 10.00 -5.35
CA ILE A 34 -3.92 9.93 -6.68
C ILE A 34 -3.93 11.31 -7.34
N LEU A 35 -5.07 12.01 -7.34
CA LEU A 35 -5.17 13.36 -7.91
C LEU A 35 -4.24 14.34 -7.20
N PHE A 36 -4.17 14.28 -5.86
CA PHE A 36 -3.28 15.11 -5.07
C PHE A 36 -1.80 14.87 -5.44
N VAL A 37 -1.40 13.60 -5.60
CA VAL A 37 -0.04 13.25 -6.04
C VAL A 37 0.24 13.75 -7.45
N ILE A 38 -0.71 13.61 -8.39
CA ILE A 38 -0.57 14.14 -9.76
C ILE A 38 -0.36 15.65 -9.75
N LEU A 39 -1.18 16.39 -9.00
CA LEU A 39 -1.04 17.85 -8.87
C LEU A 39 0.32 18.23 -8.28
N GLN A 40 0.77 17.50 -7.26
CA GLN A 40 2.05 17.77 -6.62
C GLN A 40 3.24 17.48 -7.56
N ILE A 41 3.16 16.43 -8.39
CA ILE A 41 4.12 16.13 -9.45
C ILE A 41 4.21 17.27 -10.48
N LEU A 42 3.09 17.88 -10.84
CA LEU A 42 3.07 18.97 -11.82
C LEU A 42 3.69 20.27 -11.30
N ILE A 43 3.68 20.47 -9.98
CA ILE A 43 4.17 21.70 -9.32
C ILE A 43 5.63 21.56 -8.91
N VAL A 44 6.08 20.37 -8.51
CA VAL A 44 7.45 20.16 -8.03
C VAL A 44 8.37 19.87 -9.21
N PRO A 45 9.42 20.70 -9.46
CA PRO A 45 10.39 20.43 -10.51
C PRO A 45 11.11 19.11 -10.22
N MET A 46 11.02 18.16 -11.17
CA MET A 46 11.73 16.90 -11.10
C MET A 46 13.15 17.08 -11.65
N ASP A 47 14.16 16.92 -10.79
CA ASP A 47 15.55 16.83 -11.21
C ASP A 47 15.94 15.36 -11.43
N PHE A 48 16.36 15.05 -12.65
CA PHE A 48 16.85 13.73 -13.08
C PHE A 48 18.40 13.68 -13.16
N SER A 49 19.09 14.61 -12.51
CA SER A 49 20.55 14.80 -12.57
C SER A 49 21.38 13.62 -12.04
N ALA A 50 20.79 12.70 -11.27
CA ALA A 50 21.50 11.54 -10.74
C ALA A 50 21.25 10.29 -11.61
N SER A 51 22.33 9.58 -11.98
CA SER A 51 22.33 8.27 -12.65
C SER A 51 21.76 7.13 -11.78
N SER A 52 20.91 7.45 -10.81
CA SER A 52 20.20 6.53 -9.95
C SER A 52 18.76 6.38 -10.43
N PHE A 53 18.25 5.15 -10.50
CA PHE A 53 16.90 4.81 -10.94
C PHE A 53 15.77 5.31 -9.99
N TYR A 54 16.12 6.13 -9.00
CA TYR A 54 15.25 6.63 -7.94
C TYR A 54 15.41 8.13 -7.73
N LEU A 55 14.29 8.82 -7.48
CA LEU A 55 14.24 10.27 -7.29
C LEU A 55 14.81 10.64 -5.90
N LYS A 56 15.74 11.60 -5.86
CA LYS A 56 16.31 12.14 -4.62
C LYS A 56 15.71 13.50 -4.30
N HIS A 57 14.44 13.55 -3.93
CA HIS A 57 13.79 14.78 -3.46
C HIS A 57 12.86 14.50 -2.27
N ASN A 58 12.64 15.49 -1.40
CA ASN A 58 11.71 15.37 -0.25
C ASN A 58 10.30 14.93 -0.66
N SER A 59 9.86 15.25 -1.88
CA SER A 59 8.55 14.81 -2.36
C SER A 59 8.40 13.28 -2.55
N VAL A 60 9.48 12.49 -2.60
CA VAL A 60 9.40 11.02 -2.66
C VAL A 60 8.88 10.49 -1.34
N PHE A 61 9.29 11.10 -0.23
CA PHE A 61 8.78 10.79 1.09
C PHE A 61 7.28 11.06 1.18
N PHE A 62 6.84 12.20 0.65
CA PHE A 62 5.42 12.54 0.61
C PHE A 62 4.60 11.51 -0.18
N TRP A 63 5.08 11.12 -1.36
CA TRP A 63 4.37 10.12 -2.17
C TRP A 63 4.41 8.72 -1.55
N ALA A 64 5.54 8.32 -0.94
CA ALA A 64 5.66 7.06 -0.21
C ALA A 64 4.74 7.04 1.02
N ALA A 65 4.57 8.17 1.71
CA ALA A 65 3.64 8.30 2.83
C ALA A 65 2.18 8.15 2.37
N ILE A 66 1.80 8.76 1.24
CA ILE A 66 0.45 8.57 0.65
C ILE A 66 0.23 7.11 0.27
N TRP A 67 1.22 6.51 -0.39
CA TRP A 67 1.15 5.10 -0.76
C TRP A 67 0.94 4.21 0.47
N LEU A 68 1.75 4.41 1.51
CA LEU A 68 1.70 3.64 2.74
C LEU A 68 0.39 3.86 3.50
N LEU A 69 -0.13 5.09 3.52
CA LEU A 69 -1.44 5.41 4.07
C LEU A 69 -2.54 4.59 3.41
N LEU A 70 -2.59 4.58 2.07
CA LEU A 70 -3.60 3.84 1.31
C LEU A 70 -3.46 2.32 1.51
N PHE A 71 -2.23 1.83 1.62
CA PHE A 71 -1.94 0.43 1.90
C PHE A 71 -2.42 -0.01 3.29
N ILE A 72 -2.17 0.81 4.31
CA ILE A 72 -2.68 0.59 5.68
C ILE A 72 -4.20 0.67 5.69
N TYR A 73 -4.77 1.66 5.00
CA TYR A 73 -6.22 1.81 4.89
C TYR A 73 -6.88 0.57 4.26
N TRP A 74 -6.29 0.04 3.19
CA TRP A 74 -6.73 -1.21 2.58
C TRP A 74 -6.72 -2.39 3.56
N HIS A 75 -5.67 -2.53 4.37
CA HIS A 75 -5.60 -3.54 5.43
C HIS A 75 -6.68 -3.37 6.50
N VAL A 76 -6.89 -2.14 6.99
CA VAL A 76 -7.92 -1.84 7.98
C VAL A 76 -9.30 -2.22 7.45
N CYS A 77 -9.61 -1.87 6.20
CA CYS A 77 -10.86 -2.26 5.55
C CYS A 77 -10.99 -3.78 5.42
N ALA A 78 -9.91 -4.48 5.05
CA ALA A 78 -9.92 -5.93 4.93
C ALA A 78 -10.14 -6.63 6.28
N ILE A 79 -9.54 -6.12 7.36
CA ILE A 79 -9.75 -6.61 8.73
C ILE A 79 -11.22 -6.44 9.14
N LYS A 80 -11.84 -5.29 8.86
CA LYS A 80 -13.28 -5.10 9.11
C LYS A 80 -14.10 -6.17 8.38
N ILE A 81 -13.87 -6.33 7.08
CA ILE A 81 -14.59 -7.31 6.26
C ILE A 81 -14.40 -8.72 6.83
N TYR A 82 -13.18 -9.07 7.25
CA TYR A 82 -12.89 -10.36 7.87
C TYR A 82 -13.77 -10.63 9.10
N PHE A 83 -13.92 -9.65 10.00
CA PHE A 83 -14.75 -9.79 11.19
C PHE A 83 -16.25 -9.87 10.87
N GLU A 84 -16.71 -9.23 9.80
CA GLU A 84 -18.11 -9.25 9.37
C GLU A 84 -18.48 -10.51 8.56
N MET A 85 -17.50 -11.22 8.00
CA MET A 85 -17.74 -12.48 7.28
C MET A 85 -18.21 -13.57 8.25
N LYS A 86 -19.30 -14.26 7.90
CA LYS A 86 -19.83 -15.39 8.70
C LYS A 86 -19.09 -16.70 8.41
N ASP A 87 -18.72 -16.92 7.15
CA ASP A 87 -18.17 -18.21 6.71
C ASP A 87 -16.64 -18.27 6.82
N ASN A 88 -16.13 -19.32 7.46
CA ASN A 88 -14.68 -19.57 7.58
C ASN A 88 -13.99 -19.74 6.21
N LYS A 89 -14.70 -20.27 5.20
CA LYS A 89 -14.16 -20.41 3.84
C LYS A 89 -13.90 -19.04 3.19
N SER A 90 -14.81 -18.10 3.37
CA SER A 90 -14.68 -16.73 2.86
C SER A 90 -13.58 -15.96 3.61
N LYS A 91 -13.50 -16.14 4.93
CA LYS A 91 -12.39 -15.61 5.76
C LYS A 91 -11.02 -16.09 5.29
N ARG A 92 -10.85 -17.41 5.12
CA ARG A 92 -9.60 -17.99 4.63
C ARG A 92 -9.26 -17.49 3.23
N THR A 93 -10.26 -17.31 2.38
CA THR A 93 -10.10 -16.76 1.04
C THR A 93 -9.61 -15.32 1.09
N LEU A 94 -10.20 -14.48 1.94
CA LEU A 94 -9.77 -13.09 2.12
C LEU A 94 -8.32 -13.01 2.64
N VAL A 95 -7.94 -13.85 3.60
CA VAL A 95 -6.55 -13.90 4.10
C VAL A 95 -5.59 -14.33 2.99
N LEU A 96 -5.92 -15.39 2.24
CA LEU A 96 -5.11 -15.82 1.10
C LEU A 96 -5.01 -14.72 0.03
N TYR A 97 -6.11 -14.02 -0.23
CA TYR A 97 -6.17 -12.88 -1.15
C TYR A 97 -5.18 -11.78 -0.75
N LEU A 98 -5.20 -11.34 0.52
CA LEU A 98 -4.29 -10.32 1.03
C LEU A 98 -2.83 -10.75 0.89
N LEU A 99 -2.55 -11.97 1.33
CA LEU A 99 -1.21 -12.56 1.29
C LEU A 99 -0.67 -12.70 -0.15
N THR A 100 -1.50 -13.21 -1.05
CA THR A 100 -1.11 -13.50 -2.45
C THR A 100 -1.08 -12.28 -3.35
N ILE A 101 -1.64 -11.15 -2.95
CA ILE A 101 -1.65 -9.94 -3.79
C ILE A 101 -0.64 -8.89 -3.37
N ALA A 102 -0.44 -8.68 -2.07
CA ALA A 102 0.43 -7.60 -1.64
C ALA A 102 1.39 -8.02 -0.54
N ASP A 103 0.96 -8.81 0.44
CA ASP A 103 1.78 -9.01 1.65
C ASP A 103 3.00 -9.90 1.38
N ALA A 104 2.92 -10.85 0.44
CA ALA A 104 4.09 -11.62 0.04
C ALA A 104 5.22 -10.73 -0.50
N SER A 105 4.92 -9.74 -1.35
CA SER A 105 5.92 -8.81 -1.91
C SER A 105 6.47 -7.90 -0.84
N PHE A 106 5.61 -7.47 0.10
CA PHE A 106 6.04 -6.67 1.23
C PHE A 106 7.01 -7.45 2.12
N ILE A 107 6.64 -8.67 2.52
CA ILE A 107 7.48 -9.55 3.33
C ILE A 107 8.80 -9.85 2.62
N LEU A 108 8.75 -10.21 1.34
CA LEU A 108 9.95 -10.51 0.55
C LEU A 108 10.86 -9.28 0.42
N SER A 109 10.27 -8.10 0.23
CA SER A 109 11.00 -6.84 0.20
C SER A 109 11.62 -6.49 1.55
N ALA A 110 10.90 -6.70 2.65
CA ALA A 110 11.40 -6.44 4.00
C ALA A 110 12.56 -7.40 4.35
N ILE A 111 12.43 -8.68 4.00
CA ILE A 111 13.51 -9.67 4.17
C ILE A 111 14.73 -9.26 3.34
N TYR A 112 14.54 -8.89 2.07
CA TYR A 112 15.64 -8.47 1.20
C TYR A 112 16.32 -7.20 1.72
N VAL A 113 15.55 -6.22 2.19
CA VAL A 113 16.09 -4.96 2.74
C VAL A 113 16.86 -5.22 4.04
N LEU A 114 16.33 -6.05 4.94
CA LEU A 114 17.03 -6.42 6.18
C LEU A 114 18.31 -7.18 5.89
N PHE A 115 18.26 -8.17 4.99
CA PHE A 115 19.46 -8.90 4.56
C PHE A 115 20.47 -7.96 3.89
N GLY A 116 20.02 -7.10 2.98
CA GLY A 116 20.84 -6.11 2.32
C GLY A 116 21.48 -5.10 3.27
N TYR A 117 20.78 -4.71 4.32
CA TYR A 117 21.31 -3.81 5.35
C TYR A 117 22.49 -4.45 6.09
N PHE A 118 22.36 -5.71 6.50
CA PHE A 118 23.41 -6.41 7.24
C PHE A 118 24.59 -6.86 6.36
N PHE A 119 24.36 -7.19 5.08
CA PHE A 119 25.38 -7.84 4.24
C PHE A 119 25.89 -7.00 3.06
N PHE A 120 25.12 -6.04 2.56
CA PHE A 120 25.42 -5.29 1.32
C PHE A 120 25.30 -3.77 1.46
N SER A 121 25.22 -3.25 2.69
CA SER A 121 25.07 -1.81 2.97
C SER A 121 23.89 -1.14 2.26
N VAL A 122 22.79 -1.88 2.07
CA VAL A 122 21.54 -1.32 1.50
C VAL A 122 21.03 -0.20 2.41
N ASN A 123 20.69 0.93 1.81
CA ASN A 123 20.07 2.02 2.54
C ASN A 123 18.58 1.73 2.66
N VAL A 124 18.18 1.20 3.82
CA VAL A 124 16.79 0.82 4.15
C VAL A 124 15.79 1.93 3.84
N CYS A 125 16.21 3.19 3.92
CA CYS A 125 15.36 4.36 3.92
C CYS A 125 15.07 4.85 2.49
N THR A 126 16.10 4.81 1.64
CA THR A 126 15.99 5.24 0.23
C THR A 126 15.64 4.10 -0.70
N ASP A 127 16.09 2.89 -0.39
CA ASP A 127 16.05 1.78 -1.33
C ASP A 127 14.81 0.90 -1.11
N SER A 128 14.27 0.85 0.12
CA SER A 128 13.10 0.00 0.44
C SER A 128 11.85 0.29 -0.40
N PRO A 129 11.46 1.55 -0.70
CA PRO A 129 10.28 1.80 -1.52
C PRO A 129 10.45 1.28 -2.95
N SER A 130 11.67 1.41 -3.51
CA SER A 130 12.01 0.94 -4.85
C SER A 130 12.06 -0.60 -4.92
N ILE A 131 12.69 -1.23 -3.94
CA ILE A 131 12.77 -2.69 -3.81
C ILE A 131 11.37 -3.29 -3.69
N TRP A 132 10.51 -2.71 -2.85
CA TRP A 132 9.15 -3.19 -2.71
C TRP A 132 8.34 -3.00 -3.98
N CYS A 133 8.42 -1.84 -4.65
CA CYS A 133 7.75 -1.63 -5.93
C CYS A 133 8.14 -2.70 -6.96
N THR A 134 9.41 -3.11 -6.98
CA THR A 134 9.91 -4.15 -7.89
C THR A 134 9.28 -5.52 -7.58
N PHE A 135 9.29 -5.95 -6.32
CA PHE A 135 8.64 -7.20 -5.91
C PHE A 135 7.12 -7.17 -6.11
N TYR A 136 6.50 -6.01 -5.87
CA TYR A 136 5.07 -5.82 -6.04
C TYR A 136 4.65 -5.92 -7.50
N VAL A 137 5.41 -5.34 -8.43
CA VAL A 137 5.17 -5.48 -9.88
C VAL A 137 5.30 -6.94 -10.31
N LEU A 138 6.36 -7.63 -9.90
CA LEU A 138 6.55 -9.06 -10.18
C LEU A 138 5.38 -9.91 -9.66
N GLN A 139 4.93 -9.66 -8.43
CA GLN A 139 3.79 -10.35 -7.85
C GLN A 139 2.48 -10.02 -8.57
N SER A 140 2.26 -8.76 -8.94
CA SER A 140 1.05 -8.30 -9.64
C SER A 140 0.83 -9.04 -10.97
N PHE A 141 1.90 -9.43 -11.67
CA PHE A 141 1.80 -10.27 -12.87
C PHE A 141 1.36 -11.72 -12.57
N LEU A 142 1.64 -12.23 -11.37
CA LEU A 142 1.26 -13.59 -10.93
C LEU A 142 -0.15 -13.64 -10.32
N VAL A 143 -0.69 -12.51 -9.88
CA VAL A 143 -2.01 -12.41 -9.24
C VAL A 143 -3.15 -12.99 -10.09
N PRO A 144 -3.30 -12.68 -11.41
CA PRO A 144 -4.39 -13.23 -12.21
C PRO A 144 -4.38 -14.76 -12.28
N PHE A 145 -3.19 -15.37 -12.37
CA PHE A 145 -3.02 -16.82 -12.42
C PHE A 145 -3.39 -17.49 -11.10
N LEU A 146 -2.98 -16.90 -9.98
CA LEU A 146 -3.35 -17.36 -8.64
C LEU A 146 -4.86 -17.22 -8.40
N PHE A 147 -5.45 -16.13 -8.88
CA PHE A 147 -6.88 -15.87 -8.73
C PHE A 147 -7.77 -16.92 -9.40
N PHE A 148 -7.45 -17.24 -10.66
CA PHE A 148 -8.23 -18.19 -11.46
C PHE A 148 -8.17 -19.61 -10.87
N LYS A 149 -7.05 -19.97 -10.24
CA LYS A 149 -6.82 -21.31 -9.69
C LYS A 149 -7.34 -21.48 -8.26
N LEU A 150 -7.29 -20.42 -7.43
CA LEU A 150 -7.58 -20.51 -6.00
C LEU A 150 -9.00 -20.07 -5.60
N PHE A 151 -9.65 -19.21 -6.40
CA PHE A 151 -10.85 -18.52 -5.92
C PHE A 151 -12.10 -18.78 -6.77
N LYS A 152 -12.86 -19.83 -6.42
CA LYS A 152 -14.30 -19.92 -6.74
C LYS A 152 -15.10 -19.15 -5.68
N PHE A 153 -15.08 -17.82 -5.76
CA PHE A 153 -15.77 -16.97 -4.79
C PHE A 153 -17.28 -16.97 -5.04
N LYS A 154 -18.09 -17.28 -4.01
CA LYS A 154 -19.54 -17.05 -4.06
C LYS A 154 -19.78 -15.58 -3.74
N ARG A 155 -20.15 -14.81 -4.76
CA ARG A 155 -20.53 -13.40 -4.61
C ARG A 155 -21.70 -13.28 -3.62
N GLN A 156 -21.53 -12.52 -2.54
CA GLN A 156 -22.64 -12.16 -1.66
C GLN A 156 -23.63 -11.32 -2.45
N LYS A 157 -24.94 -11.59 -2.32
CA LYS A 157 -25.99 -10.96 -3.15
C LYS A 157 -26.33 -9.53 -2.74
N ASP A 158 -26.15 -9.17 -1.47
CA ASP A 158 -26.53 -7.84 -0.97
C ASP A 158 -25.35 -6.90 -0.94
N THR A 159 -25.47 -5.77 -1.67
CA THR A 159 -24.50 -4.68 -1.61
C THR A 159 -24.79 -3.82 -0.40
N LYS A 160 -23.94 -3.88 0.64
CA LYS A 160 -23.98 -2.93 1.74
C LYS A 160 -22.99 -1.80 1.49
N PHE A 161 -23.47 -0.57 1.60
CA PHE A 161 -22.62 0.62 1.54
C PHE A 161 -22.02 0.87 2.92
N MET A 162 -20.73 1.15 2.97
CA MET A 162 -20.10 1.67 4.18
C MET A 162 -20.55 3.13 4.35
N GLU A 163 -20.95 3.52 5.56
CA GLU A 163 -21.35 4.91 5.79
C GLU A 163 -20.13 5.84 5.71
N PRO A 164 -20.28 7.11 5.27
CA PRO A 164 -19.18 8.07 5.21
C PRO A 164 -18.44 8.25 6.56
N LYS A 165 -19.17 8.12 7.67
CA LYS A 165 -18.59 8.17 9.02
C LYS A 165 -17.64 7.01 9.29
N GLU A 166 -18.03 5.80 8.90
CA GLU A 166 -17.18 4.61 9.08
C GLU A 166 -15.91 4.73 8.22
N ILE A 167 -16.06 5.19 6.98
CA ILE A 167 -14.94 5.46 6.07
C ILE A 167 -13.94 6.43 6.73
N LEU A 168 -14.42 7.52 7.32
CA LEU A 168 -13.59 8.50 8.02
C LEU A 168 -12.87 7.89 9.22
N ILE A 169 -13.55 7.07 10.02
CA ILE A 169 -12.94 6.38 11.18
C ILE A 169 -11.79 5.50 10.72
N TYR A 170 -11.96 4.71 9.65
CA TYR A 170 -10.89 3.84 9.15
C TYR A 170 -9.72 4.63 8.56
N LEU A 171 -9.99 5.78 7.95
CA LEU A 171 -8.94 6.68 7.50
C LEU A 171 -8.15 7.27 8.69
N ILE A 172 -8.83 7.66 9.77
CA ILE A 172 -8.19 8.13 11.00
C ILE A 172 -7.33 7.03 11.63
N ILE A 173 -7.82 5.80 11.68
CA ILE A 173 -7.03 4.64 12.17
C ILE A 173 -5.79 4.44 11.30
N ALA A 174 -5.93 4.51 9.98
CA ALA A 174 -4.79 4.37 9.07
C ALA A 174 -3.77 5.49 9.25
N LEU A 175 -4.22 6.74 9.45
CA LEU A 175 -3.36 7.89 9.77
C LEU A 175 -2.63 7.70 11.11
N PHE A 176 -3.32 7.19 12.13
CA PHE A 176 -2.71 6.91 13.43
C PHE A 176 -1.60 5.85 13.32
N ILE A 177 -1.86 4.73 12.63
CA ILE A 177 -0.86 3.69 12.38
C ILE A 177 0.33 4.26 11.61
N LEU A 178 0.07 5.06 10.56
CA LEU A 178 1.13 5.73 9.81
C LEU A 178 1.97 6.65 10.71
N GLY A 179 1.33 7.44 11.56
CA GLY A 179 2.02 8.31 12.52
C GLY A 179 2.92 7.53 13.47
N VAL A 180 2.45 6.40 13.99
CA VAL A 180 3.27 5.51 14.84
C VAL A 180 4.45 4.93 14.05
N LEU A 181 4.25 4.49 12.81
CA LEU A 181 5.34 4.00 11.95
C LEU A 181 6.38 5.10 11.68
N MET A 182 5.95 6.33 11.44
CA MET A 182 6.83 7.49 11.26
C MET A 182 7.64 7.83 12.50
N LEU A 183 7.11 7.60 13.70
CA LEU A 183 7.85 7.79 14.96
C LEU A 183 8.92 6.73 15.19
N ILE A 184 8.78 5.54 14.59
CA ILE A 184 9.72 4.42 14.72
C ILE A 184 10.84 4.52 13.66
N LEU A 185 10.58 5.14 12.51
CA LEU A 185 11.56 5.33 11.43
C LEU A 185 12.90 5.99 11.85
N PRO A 186 12.94 7.00 12.74
CA PRO A 186 14.19 7.57 13.27
C PRO A 186 15.09 6.55 13.99
N LEU A 187 14.53 5.46 14.55
CA LEU A 187 15.31 4.41 15.21
C LEU A 187 16.20 3.62 14.22
N PHE A 188 15.90 3.68 12.93
CA PHE A 188 16.70 3.05 11.87
C PHE A 188 17.74 4.00 11.25
N ASN A 189 18.04 5.14 11.89
CA ASN A 189 18.82 6.25 11.31
C ASN A 189 18.26 6.75 9.96
N CYS A 190 17.00 6.43 9.66
CA CYS A 190 16.41 6.62 8.34
C CYS A 190 15.87 8.01 8.07
N LEU A 191 15.57 8.75 9.13
CA LEU A 191 15.13 10.14 9.09
C LEU A 191 15.82 10.83 10.24
N THR A 192 16.94 11.51 9.95
CA THR A 192 17.31 12.60 10.83
C THR A 192 16.16 13.62 10.75
N TRP A 193 15.74 14.18 11.88
CA TRP A 193 14.67 15.19 11.94
C TRP A 193 14.91 16.39 11.00
N LYS A 194 16.17 16.59 10.57
CA LYS A 194 16.60 17.50 9.49
C LYS A 194 15.97 17.22 8.13
N PHE A 195 15.50 16.02 7.82
CA PHE A 195 14.87 15.69 6.54
C PHE A 195 13.35 15.94 6.54
N VAL A 196 12.73 15.96 7.74
CA VAL A 196 11.29 16.20 7.92
C VAL A 196 10.99 17.69 8.12
N PHE A 197 11.92 18.45 8.71
CA PHE A 197 11.76 19.86 9.07
C PHE A 197 12.90 20.78 8.59
N GLY A 198 13.84 20.29 7.79
CA GLY A 198 14.96 21.07 7.26
C GLY A 198 14.81 21.44 5.80
#